data_AF-A0A1G6GCI9-F1
#
_entry.id   AF-A0A1G6GCI9-F1
#
_cell.length_a   1.000
_cell.length_b   1.000
_cell.length_c   1.000
_cell.angle_alpha   90.00
_cell.angle_beta   90.00
_cell.angle_gamma   90.00
#
_symmetry.space_group_name_H-M   'P 1'
#
loop_
_entity.id
_entity.type
_entity.pdbx_description
1 polymer ?
#
loop_
_entity_poly.entity_id
_entity_poly.type
_entity_poly.pdbx_seq_one_letter_code
_entity_poly.pdbx_strand_id
1 'polypeptide(L)'
;MKTLKRKTWLIVMAIVSVCLNLTACSSNDEKEDDFTAKGQITGKLEKGPFLQGSKVILYELNNNLSQTGKSYKTNTTNDLGEFSFDSSLALSSQYAELETNGYFYNETEGEESRAPITLNALVDLSEKGMVNVNLITHLEFGRVKKLVQDGKSFKDAKKQAEQELLACFAITHKIDSPENISLMDGNDNAKILLAISSILLYRQSEARFSELISKFSTDFARNGTITDTNIRQEMQSGQYNINPKSIVKKMKEHYTRKGVTISIEDFSQYVDRNGDGVLDENDAFTEVIPDDQLTEENIFQDATTIQNALDGIYAKLVDFTTLQLTVEAIRTKKITASNLYNLRLDTDSRYISDLWKSGYQCIHNANFMIEALSQYNSNIDVSTYITEVKLLRAFVYYNMTLLWGNIPLVTIPLSTPEVEYIQKEQNEILDFVYNELNGILPNLSVTFDEEKGGKSRMGYYSALALAAEVKLLQGKKTEAINLLNQAEWDEFAGEQTEAIYSKNGQSTIFSLSLLSYSNTGSLFNRFLRKGDFYPIYSYAHINLLKKEAKDTDISSLLNEWLSTIGLEYGYWGTLKRTKTAISTTGCKEYELLLPIPQIELVSCPTLIQNPGYM
;
A
#
# COMPACT_ATOMS: atom_id res chain seq x y z
N MET A 1 57.37 -58.66 68.55
CA MET A 1 58.79 -58.91 68.86
C MET A 1 59.63 -58.30 67.73
N LYS A 2 60.43 -57.25 68.03
CA LYS A 2 61.68 -56.79 67.35
C LYS A 2 61.71 -56.76 65.80
N THR A 3 62.09 -55.69 65.07
CA THR A 3 63.21 -54.71 65.24
C THR A 3 63.18 -53.72 64.06
N LEU A 4 63.21 -52.40 64.29
CA LEU A 4 64.31 -51.41 64.05
C LEU A 4 64.56 -50.98 62.57
N LYS A 5 64.29 -49.71 62.18
CA LYS A 5 65.21 -48.52 62.07
C LYS A 5 66.18 -48.58 60.87
N ARG A 6 66.57 -47.53 60.10
CA ARG A 6 66.25 -46.09 59.88
C ARG A 6 67.30 -45.56 58.84
N LYS A 7 66.94 -44.60 57.95
CA LYS A 7 67.80 -43.62 57.18
C LYS A 7 68.65 -44.18 56.01
N THR A 8 68.93 -43.51 54.87
CA THR A 8 69.35 -42.11 54.57
C THR A 8 69.31 -41.89 53.02
N TRP A 9 68.59 -40.91 52.45
CA TRP A 9 69.03 -39.63 51.82
C TRP A 9 69.86 -39.68 50.49
N LEU A 10 69.20 -39.25 49.39
CA LEU A 10 69.63 -38.37 48.27
C LEU A 10 70.67 -38.80 47.21
N ILE A 11 70.29 -38.75 45.90
CA ILE A 11 70.83 -37.84 44.84
C ILE A 11 70.23 -38.13 43.43
N VAL A 12 69.57 -37.09 42.90
CA VAL A 12 69.58 -36.50 41.52
C VAL A 12 69.05 -37.22 40.26
N MET A 13 68.05 -36.53 39.70
CA MET A 13 67.54 -36.40 38.32
C MET A 13 68.31 -36.99 37.12
N ALA A 14 67.58 -37.69 36.24
CA ALA A 14 67.43 -37.35 34.81
C ALA A 14 66.30 -38.17 34.12
N ILE A 15 65.24 -37.46 33.69
CA ILE A 15 64.47 -37.56 32.42
C ILE A 15 63.77 -38.89 32.00
N VAL A 16 62.44 -38.86 32.21
CA VAL A 16 61.29 -39.19 31.31
C VAL A 16 61.09 -40.64 30.83
N SER A 17 59.99 -41.27 31.26
CA SER A 17 58.79 -41.44 30.41
C SER A 17 57.61 -42.16 31.07
N VAL A 18 56.45 -41.50 30.94
CA VAL A 18 55.08 -42.05 30.79
C VAL A 18 54.47 -42.70 32.04
N CYS A 19 53.86 -41.90 32.93
CA CYS A 19 52.51 -41.29 32.83
C CYS A 19 51.44 -42.18 33.47
N LEU A 20 51.20 -41.95 34.76
CA LEU A 20 49.90 -42.15 35.41
C LEU A 20 49.88 -41.39 36.74
N ASN A 21 48.83 -40.59 36.91
CA ASN A 21 48.40 -39.82 38.08
C ASN A 21 49.05 -38.46 38.33
N LEU A 22 48.21 -37.49 38.71
CA LEU A 22 48.24 -36.71 39.97
C LEU A 22 47.14 -35.63 39.90
N THR A 23 46.04 -35.73 40.65
CA THR A 23 45.77 -35.30 42.06
C THR A 23 45.10 -33.93 42.19
N ALA A 24 44.06 -33.95 43.02
CA ALA A 24 43.54 -32.85 43.83
C ALA A 24 44.60 -31.89 44.36
N CYS A 25 44.34 -30.58 44.24
CA CYS A 25 44.39 -29.55 45.28
C CYS A 25 44.39 -28.15 44.63
N SER A 26 43.25 -27.48 44.61
CA SER A 26 43.03 -26.16 45.22
C SER A 26 41.63 -25.71 44.83
N SER A 27 40.90 -25.14 45.77
CA SER A 27 39.77 -24.28 45.48
C SER A 27 40.28 -23.09 44.67
N ASN A 28 40.35 -23.26 43.35
CA ASN A 28 40.32 -22.12 42.46
C ASN A 28 38.84 -21.81 42.30
N ASP A 29 38.37 -20.89 43.13
CA ASP A 29 37.39 -19.92 42.65
C ASP A 29 38.06 -19.27 41.43
N GLU A 30 37.85 -19.87 40.25
CA GLU A 30 38.04 -19.17 39.00
C GLU A 30 37.08 -18.01 39.09
N LYS A 31 37.64 -16.85 39.45
CA LYS A 31 37.00 -15.57 39.21
C LYS A 31 36.57 -15.61 37.75
N GLU A 32 35.26 -15.67 37.52
CA GLU A 32 34.69 -15.17 36.27
C GLU A 32 35.30 -13.77 36.11
N ASP A 33 36.19 -13.62 35.13
CA ASP A 33 36.80 -12.34 34.84
C ASP A 33 35.65 -11.36 34.60
N ASP A 34 35.47 -10.40 35.51
CA ASP A 34 34.49 -9.32 35.40
C ASP A 34 34.72 -8.62 34.05
N PHE A 35 33.86 -8.91 33.06
CA PHE A 35 33.88 -8.21 31.79
C PHE A 35 33.49 -6.76 32.05
N THR A 36 34.47 -5.85 32.11
CA THR A 36 34.17 -4.42 32.21
C THR A 36 33.97 -3.85 30.81
N ALA A 37 32.74 -3.46 30.48
CA ALA A 37 32.42 -2.77 29.23
C ALA A 37 33.32 -1.53 29.05
N LYS A 38 33.97 -1.40 27.89
CA LYS A 38 34.86 -0.28 27.58
C LYS A 38 34.07 0.85 26.92
N GLY A 39 33.74 1.87 27.71
CA GLY A 39 33.30 3.17 27.23
C GLY A 39 31.79 3.36 27.15
N GLN A 40 31.39 4.49 26.57
CA GLN A 40 30.00 4.89 26.43
C GLN A 40 29.32 4.08 25.32
N ILE A 41 28.17 3.48 25.62
CA ILE A 41 27.34 2.78 24.63
C ILE A 41 26.43 3.80 23.96
N THR A 42 26.54 3.90 22.64
CA THR A 42 25.82 4.83 21.77
C THR A 42 25.17 4.07 20.61
N GLY A 43 24.27 4.70 19.87
CA GLY A 43 23.67 4.06 18.71
C GLY A 43 22.51 4.85 18.13
N LYS A 44 21.87 4.27 17.11
CA LYS A 44 20.68 4.82 16.45
C LYS A 44 19.54 3.82 16.36
N LEU A 45 18.31 4.32 16.39
CA LEU A 45 17.10 3.56 16.09
C LEU A 45 16.71 3.77 14.62
N GLU A 46 16.88 2.73 13.80
CA GLU A 46 17.01 2.80 12.35
C GLU A 46 15.96 1.93 11.62
N LYS A 47 14.70 2.38 11.62
CA LYS A 47 13.58 1.83 10.79
C LYS A 47 13.10 2.84 9.73
N GLY A 48 13.67 4.04 9.77
CA GLY A 48 12.98 5.32 9.80
C GLY A 48 13.40 5.96 11.13
N PRO A 49 13.93 7.19 11.15
CA PRO A 49 14.48 7.72 12.38
C PRO A 49 13.39 7.77 13.45
N PHE A 50 13.63 7.15 14.60
CA PHE A 50 12.70 7.27 15.71
C PHE A 50 12.74 8.70 16.27
N LEU A 51 11.59 9.19 16.70
CA LEU A 51 11.46 10.54 17.26
C LEU A 51 12.23 10.68 18.57
N GLN A 52 12.63 11.91 18.90
CA GLN A 52 13.25 12.25 20.18
C GLN A 52 12.36 11.81 21.36
N GLY A 53 12.98 11.26 22.41
CA GLY A 53 12.25 10.75 23.59
C GLY A 53 11.78 9.30 23.45
N SER A 54 12.05 8.63 22.32
CA SER A 54 11.84 7.18 22.18
C SER A 54 12.68 6.41 23.18
N LYS A 55 12.09 5.40 23.80
CA LYS A 55 12.68 4.69 24.94
C LYS A 55 13.64 3.61 24.48
N VAL A 56 14.79 3.50 25.13
CA VAL A 56 15.78 2.44 24.90
C VAL A 56 16.14 1.82 26.24
N ILE A 57 15.99 0.50 26.34
CA ILE A 57 16.33 -0.27 27.53
C ILE A 57 17.39 -1.30 27.14
N LEU A 58 18.52 -1.27 27.84
CA LEU A 58 19.56 -2.30 27.74
C LEU A 58 19.38 -3.28 28.89
N TYR A 59 19.16 -4.54 28.58
CA TYR A 59 19.17 -5.65 29.53
C TYR A 59 20.49 -6.41 29.40
N GLU A 60 21.20 -6.57 30.52
CA GLU A 60 22.38 -7.42 30.57
C GLU A 60 21.96 -8.89 30.43
N LEU A 61 22.68 -9.63 29.58
CA LEU A 61 22.46 -11.05 29.36
C LEU A 61 23.67 -11.86 29.83
N ASN A 62 23.46 -13.09 30.28
CA ASN A 62 24.54 -14.03 30.52
C ASN A 62 25.01 -14.72 29.23
N ASN A 63 25.98 -15.63 29.34
CA ASN A 63 26.52 -16.40 28.20
C ASN A 63 25.48 -17.26 27.45
N ASN A 64 24.34 -17.57 28.08
CA ASN A 64 23.22 -18.29 27.48
C ASN A 64 22.12 -17.34 26.95
N LEU A 65 22.43 -16.05 26.80
CA LEU A 65 21.52 -14.98 26.37
C LEU A 65 20.25 -14.84 27.24
N SER A 66 20.35 -15.21 28.51
CA SER A 66 19.27 -15.02 29.50
C SER A 66 19.53 -13.77 30.32
N GLN A 67 18.49 -12.99 30.58
CA GLN A 67 18.62 -11.75 31.35
C GLN A 67 19.15 -12.04 32.76
N THR A 68 20.12 -11.24 33.22
CA THR A 68 20.69 -11.33 34.58
C THR A 68 19.82 -10.60 35.62
N GLY A 69 18.89 -9.76 35.15
CA GLY A 69 18.07 -8.85 35.96
C GLY A 69 18.60 -7.41 36.03
N LYS A 70 19.81 -7.16 35.49
CA LYS A 70 20.39 -5.82 35.43
C LYS A 70 19.96 -5.12 34.15
N SER A 71 19.49 -3.87 34.29
CA SER A 71 19.02 -3.08 33.15
C SER A 71 19.35 -1.60 33.28
N TYR A 72 19.49 -0.95 32.13
CA TYR A 72 19.80 0.46 31.99
C TYR A 72 18.83 1.09 31.02
N LYS A 73 18.47 2.35 31.23
CA LYS A 73 17.46 3.04 30.42
C LYS A 73 18.03 4.37 29.93
N THR A 74 17.74 4.67 28.69
CA THR A 74 17.97 5.98 28.09
C THR A 74 16.83 6.29 27.12
N ASN A 75 16.85 7.48 26.53
CA ASN A 75 15.95 7.84 25.46
C ASN A 75 16.75 8.34 24.26
N THR A 76 16.12 8.39 23.09
CA THR A 76 16.70 9.08 21.94
C THR A 76 16.84 10.58 22.23
N THR A 77 17.99 11.14 21.86
CA THR A 77 18.39 12.52 22.14
C THR A 77 18.04 13.48 21.02
N ASN A 78 17.66 12.98 19.84
CA ASN A 78 17.19 13.77 18.71
C ASN A 78 16.19 12.98 17.85
N ASP A 79 15.63 13.65 16.84
CA ASP A 79 14.72 13.04 15.87
C ASP A 79 15.44 12.29 14.74
N LEU A 80 16.71 11.94 14.92
CA LEU A 80 17.47 11.04 14.03
C LEU A 80 17.61 9.65 14.68
N GLY A 81 16.93 9.41 15.80
CA GLY A 81 16.98 8.16 16.53
C GLY A 81 18.27 7.94 17.33
N GLU A 82 19.15 8.94 17.47
CA GLU A 82 20.40 8.78 18.23
C GLU A 82 20.11 8.61 19.72
N PHE A 83 20.80 7.68 20.37
CA PHE A 83 20.75 7.49 21.81
C PHE A 83 22.15 7.27 22.38
N SER A 84 22.26 7.50 23.67
CA SER A 84 23.49 7.24 24.42
C SER A 84 23.16 6.85 25.85
N PHE A 85 23.86 5.85 26.37
CA PHE A 85 23.84 5.51 27.79
C PHE A 85 24.90 6.29 28.56
N ASP A 86 24.77 6.30 29.88
CA ASP A 86 25.79 6.89 30.75
C ASP A 86 27.15 6.20 30.56
N SER A 87 28.24 6.94 30.65
CA SER A 87 29.60 6.44 30.40
C SER A 87 30.14 5.46 31.47
N SER A 88 29.31 5.04 32.42
CA SER A 88 29.69 4.25 33.60
C SER A 88 28.85 2.97 33.77
N LEU A 89 28.39 2.40 32.66
CA LEU A 89 27.71 1.10 32.68
C LEU A 89 28.65 0.00 33.17
N ALA A 90 28.46 -0.45 34.39
CA ALA A 90 29.08 -1.69 34.85
C ALA A 90 28.29 -2.83 34.22
N LEU A 91 28.86 -3.62 33.32
CA LEU A 91 28.29 -4.89 32.89
C LEU A 91 29.16 -6.01 33.46
N SER A 92 28.59 -7.19 33.65
CA SER A 92 29.28 -8.41 34.09
C SER A 92 29.36 -9.44 32.96
N SER A 93 28.71 -9.17 31.83
CA SER A 93 28.79 -9.94 30.59
C SER A 93 28.84 -9.00 29.39
N GLN A 94 29.46 -9.47 28.31
CA GLN A 94 29.52 -8.75 27.04
C GLN A 94 28.20 -8.77 26.27
N TYR A 95 27.27 -9.67 26.60
CA TYR A 95 26.02 -9.79 25.87
C TYR A 95 24.94 -8.89 26.45
N ALA A 96 24.21 -8.21 25.55
CA ALA A 96 23.08 -7.38 25.92
C ALA A 96 21.92 -7.54 24.95
N GLU A 97 20.71 -7.30 25.47
CA GLU A 97 19.49 -7.10 24.70
C GLU A 97 19.11 -5.63 24.76
N LEU A 98 18.92 -4.99 23.61
CA LEU A 98 18.29 -3.68 23.54
C LEU A 98 16.82 -3.86 23.17
N GLU A 99 15.93 -3.33 24.00
CA GLU A 99 14.50 -3.18 23.72
C GLU A 99 14.21 -1.70 23.53
N THR A 100 13.54 -1.37 22.43
CA THR A 100 13.28 0.01 22.03
C THR A 100 11.81 0.20 21.80
N ASN A 101 11.26 1.35 22.19
CA ASN A 101 9.85 1.66 21.96
C ASN A 101 9.67 3.14 21.62
N GLY A 102 9.02 3.42 20.49
CA GLY A 102 8.80 4.79 20.08
C GLY A 102 8.14 4.92 18.71
N TYR A 103 7.84 6.17 18.38
CA TYR A 103 7.31 6.56 17.08
C TYR A 103 8.45 6.64 16.08
N PHE A 104 8.17 6.21 14.86
CA PHE A 104 9.10 6.17 13.74
C PHE A 104 8.51 6.90 12.53
N TYR A 105 9.37 7.35 11.62
CA TYR A 105 8.97 7.83 10.31
C TYR A 105 8.56 6.66 9.40
N ASN A 106 7.35 6.69 8.86
CA ASN A 106 6.88 5.70 7.90
C ASN A 106 7.36 6.09 6.49
N GLU A 107 8.38 5.37 6.00
CA GLU A 107 9.01 5.65 4.70
C GLU A 107 8.10 5.36 3.50
N THR A 108 7.08 4.50 3.67
CA THR A 108 6.13 4.16 2.60
C THR A 108 5.04 5.21 2.43
N GLU A 109 4.58 5.81 3.53
CA GLU A 109 3.53 6.83 3.54
C GLU A 109 4.11 8.26 3.44
N GLY A 110 5.26 8.53 4.08
CA GLY A 110 5.90 9.85 4.11
C GLY A 110 5.54 10.69 5.35
N GLU A 111 4.98 10.06 6.39
CA GLU A 111 4.48 10.69 7.61
C GLU A 111 5.03 10.00 8.86
N GLU A 112 4.95 10.67 10.01
CA GLU A 112 5.24 10.03 11.30
C GLU A 112 4.16 9.00 11.64
N SER A 113 4.58 7.87 12.21
CA SER A 113 3.68 6.85 12.73
C SER A 113 2.71 7.43 13.79
N ARG A 114 1.51 6.87 13.85
CA ARG A 114 0.46 7.25 14.82
C ARG A 114 0.48 6.42 16.08
N ALA A 115 1.25 5.34 16.10
CA ALA A 115 1.45 4.50 17.28
C ALA A 115 2.92 4.04 17.36
N PRO A 116 3.48 3.90 18.57
CA PRO A 116 4.84 3.43 18.73
C PRO A 116 4.93 1.93 18.42
N ILE A 117 6.12 1.50 18.00
CA ILE A 117 6.46 0.09 17.80
C ILE A 117 7.61 -0.31 18.72
N THR A 118 7.76 -1.62 18.93
CA THR A 118 8.88 -2.17 19.71
C THR A 118 9.84 -2.93 18.80
N LEU A 119 11.13 -2.57 18.84
CA LEU A 119 12.21 -3.30 18.17
C LEU A 119 13.23 -3.80 19.19
N ASN A 120 13.82 -4.96 18.89
CA ASN A 120 14.75 -5.65 19.79
C ASN A 120 16.06 -5.93 19.04
N ALA A 121 17.18 -5.94 19.75
CA ALA A 121 18.48 -6.35 19.20
C ALA A 121 19.27 -7.16 20.22
N LEU A 122 20.08 -8.12 19.73
CA LEU A 122 21.04 -8.87 20.54
C LEU A 122 22.45 -8.51 20.11
N VAL A 123 23.29 -8.15 21.08
CA VAL A 123 24.56 -7.50 20.79
C VAL A 123 25.67 -8.04 21.67
N ASP A 124 26.88 -8.07 21.09
CA ASP A 124 28.13 -8.35 21.78
C ASP A 124 28.92 -7.05 21.92
N LEU A 125 29.07 -6.60 23.16
CA LEU A 125 29.69 -5.33 23.55
C LEU A 125 31.20 -5.45 23.77
N SER A 126 31.81 -6.61 23.50
CA SER A 126 33.25 -6.84 23.71
C SER A 126 34.16 -5.94 22.89
N GLU A 127 33.75 -5.56 21.69
CA GLU A 127 34.55 -4.77 20.74
C GLU A 127 33.91 -3.44 20.30
N LYS A 128 32.71 -3.10 20.80
CA LYS A 128 31.88 -2.03 20.21
C LYS A 128 31.28 -1.07 21.27
N GLY A 129 31.39 0.23 21.00
CA GLY A 129 30.66 1.29 21.73
C GLY A 129 29.48 1.88 20.94
N MET A 130 29.25 1.43 19.71
CA MET A 130 28.14 1.86 18.84
C MET A 130 27.30 0.66 18.44
N VAL A 131 25.98 0.77 18.64
CA VAL A 131 25.02 -0.32 18.49
C VAL A 131 23.69 0.22 18.00
N ASN A 132 23.37 0.01 16.73
CA ASN A 132 22.09 0.39 16.16
C ASN A 132 21.03 -0.71 16.40
N VAL A 133 19.79 -0.28 16.58
CA VAL A 133 18.61 -1.16 16.60
C VAL A 133 17.80 -0.87 15.34
N ASN A 134 17.64 -1.88 14.51
CA ASN A 134 16.93 -1.78 13.23
C ASN A 134 16.04 -3.00 12.99
N LEU A 135 15.33 -3.01 11.85
CA LEU A 135 14.41 -4.09 11.57
C LEU A 135 15.11 -5.46 11.42
N ILE A 136 16.29 -5.50 10.82
CA ILE A 136 17.05 -6.76 10.67
C ILE A 136 17.40 -7.33 12.05
N THR A 137 17.91 -6.49 12.98
CA THR A 137 18.24 -6.92 14.35
C THR A 137 17.02 -7.48 15.11
N HIS A 138 15.82 -6.98 14.81
CA HIS A 138 14.58 -7.45 15.43
C HIS A 138 14.09 -8.77 14.83
N LEU A 139 14.15 -8.92 13.50
CA LEU A 139 13.68 -10.11 12.82
C LEU A 139 14.58 -11.33 13.13
N GLU A 140 15.90 -11.13 13.23
CA GLU A 140 16.84 -12.21 13.57
C GLU A 140 16.84 -12.59 15.06
N PHE A 141 16.32 -11.72 15.92
CA PHE A 141 16.43 -11.81 17.38
C PHE A 141 16.11 -13.20 17.95
N GLY A 142 14.94 -13.74 17.60
CA GLY A 142 14.50 -15.05 18.07
C GLY A 142 15.38 -16.19 17.53
N ARG A 143 15.85 -16.05 16.29
CA ARG A 143 16.70 -17.06 15.63
C ARG A 143 18.08 -17.14 16.26
N VAL A 144 18.70 -16.00 16.57
CA VAL A 144 20.01 -15.95 17.26
C VAL A 144 19.91 -16.59 18.63
N LYS A 145 18.87 -16.24 19.44
CA LYS A 145 18.64 -16.89 20.75
C LYS A 145 18.53 -18.40 20.61
N LYS A 146 17.75 -18.88 19.64
CA LYS A 146 17.55 -20.32 19.41
C LYS A 146 18.86 -21.03 19.05
N LEU A 147 19.64 -20.46 18.13
CA LEU A 147 20.91 -21.05 17.68
C LEU A 147 21.96 -21.12 18.81
N VAL A 148 22.04 -20.09 19.66
CA VAL A 148 22.95 -20.11 20.83
C VAL A 148 22.51 -21.14 21.86
N GLN A 149 21.20 -21.25 22.12
CA GLN A 149 20.65 -22.30 23.00
C GLN A 149 20.90 -23.71 22.45
N ASP A 150 20.95 -23.86 21.13
CA ASP A 150 21.30 -25.11 20.43
C ASP A 150 22.83 -25.35 20.39
N GLY A 151 23.63 -24.50 21.06
CA GLY A 151 25.06 -24.69 21.30
C GLY A 151 25.99 -23.97 20.32
N LYS A 152 25.49 -23.11 19.43
CA LYS A 152 26.36 -22.27 18.59
C LYS A 152 26.96 -21.11 19.37
N SER A 153 28.15 -20.67 18.97
CA SER A 153 28.70 -19.41 19.45
C SER A 153 27.80 -18.25 19.02
N PHE A 154 27.76 -17.16 19.80
CA PHE A 154 26.99 -15.96 19.46
C PHE A 154 27.31 -15.45 18.05
N LYS A 155 28.61 -15.40 17.71
CA LYS A 155 29.11 -14.95 16.40
C LYS A 155 28.63 -15.84 15.26
N ASP A 156 28.69 -17.16 15.41
CA ASP A 156 28.24 -18.09 14.38
C ASP A 156 26.70 -18.12 14.26
N ALA A 157 26.00 -17.95 15.39
CA ALA A 157 24.55 -17.84 15.43
C ALA A 157 24.06 -16.59 14.67
N LYS A 158 24.68 -15.43 14.91
CA LYS A 158 24.41 -14.18 14.18
C LYS A 158 24.63 -14.34 12.68
N LYS A 159 25.82 -14.80 12.28
CA LYS A 159 26.15 -15.02 10.86
C LYS A 159 25.17 -15.95 10.14
N GLN A 160 24.72 -17.01 10.81
CA GLN A 160 23.73 -17.92 10.23
C GLN A 160 22.35 -17.26 10.13
N ALA A 161 21.87 -16.63 11.20
CA ALA A 161 20.57 -15.98 11.21
C ALA A 161 20.47 -14.87 10.17
N GLU A 162 21.54 -14.08 9.99
CA GLU A 162 21.62 -13.02 8.97
C GLU A 162 21.48 -13.60 7.56
N GLN A 163 22.22 -14.67 7.24
CA GLN A 163 22.14 -15.33 5.93
C GLN A 163 20.76 -15.94 5.66
N GLU A 164 20.19 -16.62 6.65
CA GLU A 164 18.85 -17.20 6.58
C GLU A 164 17.77 -16.11 6.38
N LEU A 165 17.90 -14.98 7.08
CA LEU A 165 16.96 -13.87 7.01
C LEU A 165 16.97 -13.23 5.62
N LEU A 166 18.15 -12.94 5.08
CA LEU A 166 18.29 -12.36 3.73
C LEU A 166 17.77 -13.31 2.64
N ALA A 167 17.99 -14.61 2.79
CA ALA A 167 17.45 -15.62 1.88
C ALA A 167 15.91 -15.63 1.84
N CYS A 168 15.22 -15.21 2.92
CA CYS A 168 13.76 -15.08 2.92
C CYS A 168 13.26 -13.97 1.97
N PHE A 169 14.13 -13.04 1.57
CA PHE A 169 13.85 -11.94 0.63
C PHE A 169 14.58 -12.12 -0.72
N ALA A 170 15.04 -13.33 -1.02
CA ALA A 170 15.88 -13.63 -2.20
C ALA A 170 17.23 -12.88 -2.26
N ILE A 171 17.65 -12.23 -1.16
CA ILE A 171 18.90 -11.46 -1.10
C ILE A 171 20.07 -12.41 -0.87
N THR A 172 21.00 -12.45 -1.82
CA THR A 172 22.23 -13.25 -1.74
C THR A 172 23.44 -12.46 -1.22
N HIS A 173 23.30 -11.14 -1.13
CA HIS A 173 24.32 -10.25 -0.58
C HIS A 173 24.60 -10.60 0.88
N LYS A 174 25.86 -10.45 1.33
CA LYS A 174 26.23 -10.68 2.72
C LYS A 174 26.31 -9.36 3.44
N ILE A 175 25.55 -9.24 4.52
CA ILE A 175 25.72 -8.16 5.49
C ILE A 175 26.61 -8.65 6.62
N ASP A 176 27.43 -7.76 7.16
CA ASP A 176 28.21 -8.02 8.38
C ASP A 176 27.69 -7.10 9.49
N SER A 177 27.22 -7.68 10.60
CA SER A 177 26.75 -6.93 11.78
C SER A 177 25.62 -5.93 11.47
N PRO A 178 24.36 -6.36 11.36
CA PRO A 178 23.18 -5.50 11.27
C PRO A 178 23.17 -4.33 12.25
N GLU A 179 23.69 -4.52 13.46
CA GLU A 179 23.82 -3.49 14.49
C GLU A 179 24.81 -2.36 14.16
N ASN A 180 25.55 -2.44 13.06
CA ASN A 180 26.41 -1.37 12.55
C ASN A 180 25.77 -0.59 11.39
N ILE A 181 24.63 -1.05 10.86
CA ILE A 181 24.02 -0.46 9.67
C ILE A 181 23.23 0.78 10.08
N SER A 182 23.45 1.91 9.38
CA SER A 182 22.57 3.07 9.44
C SER A 182 21.94 3.33 8.06
N LEU A 183 20.68 3.77 8.04
CA LEU A 183 20.00 4.11 6.78
C LEU A 183 20.65 5.30 6.07
N MET A 184 21.51 6.04 6.77
CA MET A 184 22.20 7.22 6.25
C MET A 184 23.50 6.87 5.50
N ASP A 185 23.99 5.62 5.58
CA ASP A 185 25.34 5.26 5.11
C ASP A 185 25.45 5.19 3.58
N GLY A 186 24.33 5.10 2.87
CA GLY A 186 24.28 5.06 1.39
C GLY A 186 24.90 3.81 0.74
N ASN A 187 25.34 2.84 1.53
CA ASN A 187 25.95 1.60 1.06
C ASN A 187 24.91 0.49 0.84
N ASP A 188 25.36 -0.67 0.33
CA ASP A 188 24.50 -1.82 0.04
C ASP A 188 23.78 -2.35 1.30
N ASN A 189 24.42 -2.32 2.46
CA ASN A 189 23.80 -2.73 3.72
C ASN A 189 22.62 -1.82 4.10
N ALA A 190 22.76 -0.51 3.90
CA ALA A 190 21.68 0.46 4.11
C ALA A 190 20.52 0.25 3.13
N LYS A 191 20.83 -0.05 1.86
CA LYS A 191 19.82 -0.37 0.83
C LYS A 191 19.04 -1.64 1.18
N ILE A 192 19.72 -2.69 1.64
CA ILE A 192 19.10 -3.95 2.08
C ILE A 192 18.18 -3.71 3.29
N LEU A 193 18.65 -2.95 4.28
CA LEU A 193 17.83 -2.58 5.43
C LEU A 193 16.56 -1.83 4.97
N LEU A 194 16.71 -0.85 4.09
CA LEU A 194 15.59 -0.08 3.56
C LEU A 194 14.62 -0.93 2.74
N ALA A 195 15.12 -1.89 1.94
CA ALA A 195 14.31 -2.83 1.18
C ALA A 195 13.44 -3.70 2.10
N ILE A 196 14.06 -4.41 3.05
CA ILE A 196 13.35 -5.28 4.02
C ILE A 196 12.34 -4.46 4.82
N SER A 197 12.75 -3.27 5.25
CA SER A 197 11.94 -2.30 5.97
C SER A 197 10.69 -1.88 5.19
N SER A 198 10.87 -1.53 3.92
CA SER A 198 9.81 -1.07 3.04
C SER A 198 8.84 -2.18 2.66
N ILE A 199 9.36 -3.38 2.34
CA ILE A 199 8.56 -4.56 1.98
C ILE A 199 7.59 -4.89 3.10
N LEU A 200 8.09 -4.98 4.35
CA LEU A 200 7.25 -5.36 5.48
C LEU A 200 6.31 -4.24 5.93
N LEU A 201 6.62 -2.97 5.65
CA LEU A 201 5.78 -1.83 6.04
C LEU A 201 4.65 -1.55 5.05
N TYR A 202 4.74 -2.05 3.81
CA TYR A 202 3.80 -1.73 2.74
C TYR A 202 2.32 -1.93 3.15
N ARG A 203 1.56 -0.81 3.14
CA ARG A 203 0.13 -0.71 3.51
C ARG A 203 -0.22 -1.29 4.89
N GLN A 204 0.74 -1.32 5.80
CA GLN A 204 0.49 -1.72 7.17
C GLN A 204 0.12 -0.51 8.03
N SER A 205 -0.98 -0.62 8.77
CA SER A 205 -1.13 0.19 9.99
C SER A 205 -0.05 -0.23 11.00
N GLU A 206 0.34 0.65 11.91
CA GLU A 206 1.37 0.39 12.93
C GLU A 206 1.08 -0.86 13.78
N ALA A 207 -0.20 -1.09 14.10
CA ALA A 207 -0.64 -2.27 14.84
C ALA A 207 -0.40 -3.57 14.03
N ARG A 208 -0.79 -3.57 12.75
CA ARG A 208 -0.54 -4.70 11.84
C ARG A 208 0.94 -4.90 11.56
N PHE A 209 1.70 -3.82 11.40
CA PHE A 209 3.14 -3.87 11.22
C PHE A 209 3.82 -4.53 12.44
N SER A 210 3.46 -4.10 13.64
CA SER A 210 3.95 -4.69 14.90
C SER A 210 3.61 -6.18 15.03
N GLU A 211 2.38 -6.55 14.65
CA GLU A 211 1.95 -7.96 14.63
C GLU A 211 2.75 -8.77 13.60
N LEU A 212 2.95 -8.23 12.39
CA LEU A 212 3.66 -8.88 11.30
C LEU A 212 5.12 -9.17 11.67
N ILE A 213 5.87 -8.18 12.16
CA ILE A 213 7.29 -8.34 12.51
C ILE A 213 7.46 -9.29 13.71
N SER A 214 6.50 -9.31 14.65
CA SER A 214 6.50 -10.22 15.78
C SER A 214 6.25 -11.67 15.35
N LYS A 215 5.25 -11.89 14.49
CA LYS A 215 4.95 -13.22 13.91
C LYS A 215 6.09 -13.71 13.03
N PHE A 216 6.68 -12.82 12.24
CA PHE A 216 7.86 -13.12 11.42
C PHE A 216 8.99 -13.63 12.29
N SER A 217 9.42 -12.85 13.29
CA SER A 217 10.54 -13.23 14.17
C SER A 217 10.28 -14.57 14.86
N THR A 218 9.04 -14.82 15.28
CA THR A 218 8.62 -16.08 15.92
C THR A 218 8.69 -17.28 14.98
N ASP A 219 8.19 -17.14 13.75
CA ASP A 219 8.22 -18.22 12.76
C ASP A 219 9.64 -18.51 12.29
N PHE A 220 10.38 -17.44 11.96
CA PHE A 220 11.78 -17.46 11.54
C PHE A 220 12.69 -18.13 12.57
N ALA A 221 12.47 -17.89 13.87
CA ALA A 221 13.29 -18.46 14.94
C ALA A 221 13.39 -19.99 14.90
N ARG A 222 12.34 -20.67 14.42
CA ARG A 222 12.23 -22.14 14.46
C ARG A 222 13.30 -22.82 13.62
N ASN A 223 13.45 -22.39 12.37
CA ASN A 223 14.27 -23.09 11.38
C ASN A 223 14.96 -22.16 10.37
N GLY A 224 14.87 -20.85 10.53
CA GLY A 224 15.48 -19.88 9.61
C GLY A 224 14.72 -19.70 8.30
N THR A 225 13.44 -20.09 8.24
CA THR A 225 12.59 -19.92 7.05
C THR A 225 11.21 -19.41 7.46
N ILE A 226 10.51 -18.75 6.54
CA ILE A 226 9.12 -18.32 6.74
C ILE A 226 8.18 -19.39 6.17
N THR A 227 7.53 -20.12 7.07
CA THR A 227 6.56 -21.16 6.77
C THR A 227 5.12 -20.65 6.83
N ASP A 228 4.85 -19.61 7.62
CA ASP A 228 3.54 -18.99 7.71
C ASP A 228 3.12 -18.41 6.35
N THR A 229 1.93 -18.78 5.89
CA THR A 229 1.45 -18.39 4.56
C THR A 229 1.01 -16.93 4.52
N ASN A 230 0.48 -16.38 5.62
CA ASN A 230 0.08 -14.98 5.67
C ASN A 230 1.31 -14.07 5.63
N ILE A 231 2.38 -14.43 6.35
CA ILE A 231 3.63 -13.65 6.34
C ILE A 231 4.22 -13.62 4.93
N ARG A 232 4.26 -14.77 4.24
CA ARG A 232 4.71 -14.84 2.85
C ARG A 232 3.85 -13.99 1.91
N GLN A 233 2.53 -13.98 2.08
CA GLN A 233 1.63 -13.15 1.29
C GLN A 233 1.87 -11.65 1.52
N GLU A 234 2.09 -11.22 2.77
CA GLU A 234 2.41 -9.83 3.09
C GLU A 234 3.77 -9.41 2.50
N MET A 235 4.78 -10.29 2.57
CA MET A 235 6.09 -10.07 1.94
C MET A 235 5.97 -9.96 0.42
N GLN A 236 5.26 -10.89 -0.23
CA GLN A 236 5.01 -10.86 -1.68
C GLN A 236 4.27 -9.59 -2.10
N SER A 237 3.26 -9.18 -1.32
CA SER A 237 2.54 -7.92 -1.54
C SER A 237 3.48 -6.72 -1.45
N GLY A 238 4.33 -6.66 -0.44
CA GLY A 238 5.35 -5.63 -0.31
C GLY A 238 6.32 -5.63 -1.49
N GLN A 239 6.93 -6.78 -1.80
CA GLN A 239 7.86 -6.95 -2.91
C GLN A 239 7.29 -6.48 -4.26
N TYR A 240 6.04 -6.86 -4.56
CA TYR A 240 5.41 -6.51 -5.83
C TYR A 240 5.10 -5.00 -5.96
N ASN A 241 4.69 -4.37 -4.86
CA ASN A 241 4.02 -3.07 -4.90
C ASN A 241 4.81 -1.87 -4.35
N ILE A 242 5.88 -2.06 -3.58
CA ILE A 242 6.65 -0.91 -3.10
C ILE A 242 7.24 -0.13 -4.27
N ASN A 243 7.41 1.18 -4.08
CA ASN A 243 8.05 2.07 -5.04
C ASN A 243 9.37 2.59 -4.45
N PRO A 244 10.52 1.95 -4.73
CA PRO A 244 11.81 2.35 -4.18
C PRO A 244 12.16 3.81 -4.46
N LYS A 245 11.89 4.32 -5.67
CA LYS A 245 12.15 5.72 -6.03
C LYS A 245 11.35 6.70 -5.15
N SER A 246 10.05 6.45 -4.99
CA SER A 246 9.18 7.27 -4.12
C SER A 246 9.67 7.26 -2.67
N ILE A 247 10.03 6.09 -2.16
CA ILE A 247 10.53 5.92 -0.79
C ILE A 247 11.85 6.67 -0.60
N VAL A 248 12.80 6.53 -1.53
CA VAL A 248 14.08 7.26 -1.50
C VAL A 248 13.85 8.78 -1.49
N LYS A 249 12.95 9.29 -2.33
CA LYS A 249 12.57 10.71 -2.34
C LYS A 249 11.99 11.13 -0.99
N LYS A 250 10.97 10.43 -0.47
CA LYS A 250 10.33 10.74 0.82
C LYS A 250 11.34 10.76 1.96
N MET A 251 12.29 9.83 1.97
CA MET A 251 13.37 9.78 2.96
C MET A 251 14.30 11.00 2.82
N LYS A 252 14.77 11.32 1.61
CA LYS A 252 15.60 12.51 1.38
C LYS A 252 14.90 13.80 1.81
N GLU A 253 13.61 13.94 1.49
CA GLU A 253 12.79 15.08 1.89
C GLU A 253 12.61 15.17 3.41
N HIS A 254 12.39 14.05 4.09
CA HIS A 254 12.31 13.99 5.56
C HIS A 254 13.59 14.49 6.23
N TYR A 255 14.75 13.94 5.86
CA TYR A 255 16.02 14.34 6.47
C TYR A 255 16.40 15.77 6.11
N THR A 256 16.10 16.22 4.88
CA THR A 256 16.32 17.62 4.47
C THR A 256 15.50 18.59 5.31
N ARG A 257 14.23 18.26 5.62
CA ARG A 257 13.40 19.06 6.55
C ARG A 257 13.99 19.15 7.96
N LYS A 258 14.76 18.15 8.38
CA LYS A 258 15.49 18.13 9.66
C LYS A 258 16.91 18.73 9.56
N GLY A 259 17.26 19.35 8.44
CA GLY A 259 18.55 20.02 8.24
C GLY A 259 19.71 19.06 7.96
N VAL A 260 19.43 17.81 7.56
CA VAL A 260 20.43 16.77 7.31
C VAL A 260 20.36 16.33 5.85
N THR A 261 21.49 16.34 5.16
CA THR A 261 21.61 15.75 3.81
C THR A 261 22.12 14.32 3.92
N ILE A 262 21.43 13.38 3.30
CA ILE A 262 21.78 11.96 3.29
C ILE A 262 21.95 11.45 1.87
N SER A 263 22.78 10.41 1.72
CA SER A 263 23.07 9.77 0.43
C SER A 263 22.31 8.46 0.26
N ILE A 264 20.98 8.47 0.44
CA ILE A 264 20.18 7.27 0.16
C ILE A 264 20.10 7.07 -1.36
N GLU A 265 20.49 5.89 -1.80
CA GLU A 265 20.46 5.45 -3.19
C GLU A 265 19.28 4.51 -3.46
N ASP A 266 19.03 4.25 -4.75
CA ASP A 266 18.03 3.27 -5.18
C ASP A 266 18.37 1.88 -4.62
N PHE A 267 17.34 1.20 -4.11
CA PHE A 267 17.42 -0.13 -3.51
C PHE A 267 16.60 -1.17 -4.28
N SER A 268 16.08 -0.84 -5.47
CA SER A 268 15.27 -1.73 -6.31
C SER A 268 15.92 -3.10 -6.57
N GLN A 269 17.26 -3.13 -6.66
CA GLN A 269 18.05 -4.35 -6.86
C GLN A 269 17.96 -5.39 -5.72
N TYR A 270 17.33 -5.05 -4.60
CA TYR A 270 17.10 -5.94 -3.45
C TYR A 270 15.62 -6.26 -3.24
N VAL A 271 14.81 -6.10 -4.28
CA VAL A 271 13.36 -6.34 -4.25
C VAL A 271 13.01 -7.34 -5.36
N ASP A 272 12.62 -8.57 -4.97
CA ASP A 272 12.14 -9.62 -5.87
C ASP A 272 10.68 -9.34 -6.25
N ARG A 273 10.50 -8.46 -7.22
CA ARG A 273 9.20 -7.88 -7.59
C ARG A 273 8.34 -8.89 -8.33
N ASN A 274 8.94 -9.75 -9.16
CA ASN A 274 8.20 -10.76 -9.91
C ASN A 274 7.83 -11.98 -9.02
N GLY A 275 8.48 -12.12 -7.86
CA GLY A 275 8.20 -13.14 -6.86
C GLY A 275 8.70 -14.53 -7.24
N ASP A 276 9.65 -14.64 -8.15
CA ASP A 276 10.22 -15.91 -8.61
C ASP A 276 11.36 -16.42 -7.70
N GLY A 277 11.78 -15.60 -6.72
CA GLY A 277 12.84 -15.91 -5.78
C GLY A 277 14.25 -15.65 -6.31
N VAL A 278 14.39 -14.92 -7.41
CA VAL A 278 15.66 -14.57 -8.06
C VAL A 278 15.70 -13.06 -8.29
N LEU A 279 16.68 -12.38 -7.71
CA LEU A 279 16.91 -10.95 -7.97
C LEU A 279 17.60 -10.76 -9.32
N ASP A 280 16.86 -10.27 -10.33
CA ASP A 280 17.38 -10.06 -11.68
C ASP A 280 16.78 -8.83 -12.41
N GLU A 281 17.02 -8.72 -13.72
CA GLU A 281 16.52 -7.58 -14.53
C GLU A 281 15.00 -7.58 -14.72
N ASN A 282 14.31 -8.69 -14.50
CA ASN A 282 12.86 -8.80 -14.55
C ASN A 282 12.19 -8.20 -13.31
N ASP A 283 12.95 -7.95 -12.24
CA ASP A 283 12.52 -7.18 -11.08
C ASP A 283 12.57 -5.67 -11.29
N ALA A 284 13.13 -5.24 -12.42
CA ALA A 284 13.34 -3.84 -12.70
C ALA A 284 12.06 -3.03 -12.48
N PHE A 285 12.21 -1.95 -11.72
CA PHE A 285 11.15 -0.99 -11.55
C PHE A 285 10.91 -0.25 -12.87
N THR A 286 10.02 -0.79 -13.71
CA THR A 286 9.44 -0.03 -14.83
C THR A 286 8.63 1.10 -14.21
N GLU A 287 9.07 2.33 -14.48
CA GLU A 287 8.51 3.54 -13.90
C GLU A 287 7.00 3.63 -14.15
N VAL A 288 6.22 3.38 -13.10
CA VAL A 288 4.97 4.09 -12.89
C VAL A 288 5.33 5.25 -11.99
N ILE A 289 5.39 6.44 -12.57
CA ILE A 289 5.88 7.64 -11.90
C ILE A 289 4.82 8.12 -10.88
N PRO A 290 5.17 8.34 -9.60
CA PRO A 290 4.28 8.95 -8.61
C PRO A 290 3.89 10.40 -8.98
N ASP A 291 2.63 10.77 -8.71
CA ASP A 291 1.97 12.06 -9.03
C ASP A 291 2.74 13.32 -8.54
N ASP A 292 3.69 13.19 -7.62
CA ASP A 292 4.29 14.28 -6.84
C ASP A 292 5.79 14.58 -7.14
N GLN A 293 6.33 14.03 -8.24
CA GLN A 293 7.69 14.34 -8.74
C GLN A 293 7.76 14.72 -10.21
N LEU A 294 6.65 14.64 -10.94
CA LEU A 294 6.69 14.97 -12.34
C LEU A 294 6.73 16.49 -12.52
N THR A 295 7.86 17.01 -12.96
CA THR A 295 7.86 18.33 -13.59
C THR A 295 7.03 18.23 -14.86
N GLU A 296 6.15 19.21 -15.12
CA GLU A 296 5.25 19.28 -16.30
C GLU A 296 5.99 18.98 -17.63
N GLU A 297 7.27 19.32 -17.72
CA GLU A 297 8.14 19.07 -18.88
C GLU A 297 8.49 17.60 -19.15
N ASN A 298 8.31 16.67 -18.21
CA ASN A 298 8.76 15.26 -18.34
C ASN A 298 7.64 14.24 -18.65
N ILE A 299 6.38 14.55 -18.35
CA ILE A 299 5.24 13.59 -18.50
C ILE A 299 4.76 13.47 -19.93
N PHE A 300 4.90 14.54 -20.70
CA PHE A 300 4.28 14.64 -22.01
C PHE A 300 5.34 14.70 -23.11
N GLN A 301 6.55 14.19 -22.91
CA GLN A 301 7.62 14.32 -23.90
C GLN A 301 7.36 13.52 -25.19
N ASP A 302 6.64 12.40 -25.09
CA ASP A 302 6.32 11.53 -26.21
C ASP A 302 4.97 10.82 -26.05
N ALA A 303 4.54 10.10 -27.10
CA ALA A 303 3.26 9.41 -27.10
C ALA A 303 3.15 8.31 -26.02
N THR A 304 4.26 7.69 -25.64
CA THR A 304 4.30 6.62 -24.62
C THR A 304 4.04 7.19 -23.23
N THR A 305 4.69 8.30 -22.91
CA THR A 305 4.55 8.99 -21.61
C THR A 305 3.17 9.63 -21.46
N ILE A 306 2.61 10.20 -22.54
CA ILE A 306 1.20 10.65 -22.60
C ILE A 306 0.24 9.46 -22.35
N GLN A 307 0.48 8.31 -23.00
CA GLN A 307 -0.34 7.11 -22.83
C GLN A 307 -0.27 6.58 -21.40
N ASN A 308 0.90 6.54 -20.78
CA ASN A 308 1.08 6.12 -19.39
C ASN A 308 0.33 7.03 -18.41
N ALA A 309 0.32 8.34 -18.65
CA ALA A 309 -0.45 9.28 -17.85
C ALA A 309 -1.96 8.98 -17.92
N LEU A 310 -2.47 8.68 -19.12
CA LEU A 310 -3.85 8.28 -19.32
C LEU A 310 -4.19 6.94 -18.65
N ASP A 311 -3.28 5.96 -18.73
CA ASP A 311 -3.44 4.67 -18.04
C ASP A 311 -3.50 4.85 -16.51
N GLY A 312 -2.78 5.84 -15.98
CA GLY A 312 -2.89 6.28 -14.59
C GLY A 312 -4.27 6.83 -14.22
N ILE A 313 -4.92 7.59 -15.12
CA ILE A 313 -6.31 8.04 -14.92
C ILE A 313 -7.28 6.85 -14.93
N TYR A 314 -7.11 5.90 -15.85
CA TYR A 314 -7.89 4.67 -15.88
C TYR A 314 -7.71 3.83 -14.61
N ALA A 315 -6.51 3.82 -14.00
CA ALA A 315 -6.29 3.18 -12.72
C ALA A 315 -7.19 3.78 -11.62
N LYS A 316 -7.27 5.11 -11.55
CA LYS A 316 -8.15 5.81 -10.61
C LYS A 316 -9.63 5.60 -10.92
N LEU A 317 -9.99 5.50 -12.20
CA LEU A 317 -11.34 5.11 -12.61
C LEU A 317 -11.72 3.72 -12.10
N VAL A 318 -10.81 2.74 -12.17
CA VAL A 318 -11.06 1.38 -11.66
C VAL A 318 -11.25 1.40 -10.14
N ASP A 319 -10.39 2.11 -9.40
CA ASP A 319 -10.53 2.29 -7.95
C ASP A 319 -11.91 2.87 -7.61
N PHE A 320 -12.27 4.00 -8.24
CA PHE A 320 -13.56 4.67 -8.03
C PHE A 320 -14.74 3.76 -8.37
N THR A 321 -14.74 3.16 -9.55
CA THR A 321 -15.90 2.41 -10.06
C THR A 321 -16.11 1.12 -9.28
N THR A 322 -15.06 0.43 -8.84
CA THR A 322 -15.22 -0.80 -8.04
C THR A 322 -15.74 -0.52 -6.62
N LEU A 323 -15.33 0.61 -6.02
CA LEU A 323 -15.90 1.10 -4.77
C LEU A 323 -17.37 1.52 -4.96
N GLN A 324 -17.70 2.21 -6.05
CA GLN A 324 -19.07 2.59 -6.40
C GLN A 324 -19.97 1.37 -6.51
N LEU A 325 -19.56 0.38 -7.31
CA LEU A 325 -20.33 -0.85 -7.54
C LEU A 325 -20.58 -1.61 -6.24
N THR A 326 -19.62 -1.60 -5.31
CA THR A 326 -19.82 -2.22 -4.00
C THR A 326 -20.86 -1.48 -3.18
N VAL A 327 -20.82 -0.14 -3.14
CA VAL A 327 -21.81 0.67 -2.43
C VAL A 327 -23.21 0.46 -3.03
N GLU A 328 -23.31 0.43 -4.35
CA GLU A 328 -24.57 0.14 -5.06
C GLU A 328 -25.08 -1.27 -4.78
N ALA A 329 -24.19 -2.26 -4.73
CA ALA A 329 -24.52 -3.65 -4.39
C ALA A 329 -25.03 -3.79 -2.94
N ILE A 330 -24.50 -2.99 -2.00
CA ILE A 330 -25.01 -2.92 -0.62
C ILE A 330 -26.41 -2.28 -0.61
N ARG A 331 -26.59 -1.15 -1.29
CA ARG A 331 -27.89 -0.45 -1.37
C ARG A 331 -28.99 -1.28 -2.01
N THR A 332 -28.64 -2.04 -3.04
CA THR A 332 -29.55 -2.94 -3.75
C THR A 332 -29.71 -4.30 -3.05
N LYS A 333 -29.08 -4.49 -1.89
CA LYS A 333 -29.11 -5.72 -1.09
C LYS A 333 -28.55 -6.96 -1.80
N LYS A 334 -27.76 -6.79 -2.86
CA LYS A 334 -26.95 -7.85 -3.46
C LYS A 334 -25.89 -8.34 -2.46
N ILE A 335 -25.28 -7.40 -1.74
CA ILE A 335 -24.42 -7.66 -0.58
C ILE A 335 -25.24 -7.35 0.67
N THR A 336 -25.45 -8.34 1.53
CA THR A 336 -26.34 -8.21 2.70
C THR A 336 -25.58 -8.05 4.01
N ALA A 337 -26.25 -7.64 5.09
CA ALA A 337 -25.63 -7.41 6.39
C ALA A 337 -24.85 -8.62 6.95
N SER A 338 -25.24 -9.86 6.63
CA SER A 338 -24.48 -11.06 7.02
C SER A 338 -23.14 -11.18 6.29
N ASN A 339 -22.99 -10.53 5.14
CA ASN A 339 -21.75 -10.44 4.37
C ASN A 339 -20.84 -9.30 4.86
N LEU A 340 -21.35 -8.41 5.72
CA LEU A 340 -20.68 -7.17 6.13
C LEU A 340 -20.22 -7.30 7.58
N TYR A 341 -18.90 -7.36 7.80
CA TYR A 341 -18.30 -7.27 9.14
C TYR A 341 -18.39 -5.82 9.68
N ASN A 342 -19.58 -5.38 10.08
CA ASN A 342 -19.87 -4.04 10.62
C ASN A 342 -19.66 -2.84 9.65
N LEU A 343 -19.65 -3.05 8.34
CA LEU A 343 -19.56 -1.93 7.38
C LEU A 343 -20.84 -1.08 7.44
N ARG A 344 -20.70 0.17 7.88
CA ARG A 344 -21.76 1.20 7.81
C ARG A 344 -21.42 2.19 6.70
N LEU A 345 -22.46 2.69 6.03
CA LEU A 345 -22.36 3.74 5.01
C LEU A 345 -22.75 5.09 5.63
N ASP A 346 -22.06 5.47 6.70
CA ASP A 346 -22.21 6.75 7.41
C ASP A 346 -21.04 7.70 7.11
N THR A 347 -21.06 8.92 7.69
CA THR A 347 -20.07 9.98 7.38
C THR A 347 -18.64 9.62 7.78
N ASP A 348 -18.47 8.77 8.81
CA ASP A 348 -17.17 8.28 9.29
C ASP A 348 -16.69 7.02 8.55
N SER A 349 -17.48 6.55 7.58
CA SER A 349 -17.16 5.34 6.83
C SER A 349 -15.92 5.57 5.96
N ARG A 350 -14.84 4.85 6.28
CA ARG A 350 -13.63 4.79 5.45
C ARG A 350 -13.95 4.42 4.00
N TYR A 351 -14.94 3.56 3.78
CA TYR A 351 -15.33 3.14 2.44
C TYR A 351 -15.92 4.31 1.62
N ILE A 352 -16.74 5.15 2.26
CA ILE A 352 -17.30 6.35 1.63
C ILE A 352 -16.21 7.40 1.40
N SER A 353 -15.27 7.55 2.36
CA SER A 353 -14.11 8.43 2.21
C SER A 353 -13.20 8.01 1.05
N ASP A 354 -12.89 6.72 0.93
CA ASP A 354 -12.04 6.18 -0.14
C ASP A 354 -12.73 6.31 -1.52
N LEU A 355 -14.05 6.11 -1.58
CA LEU A 355 -14.84 6.30 -2.80
C LEU A 355 -14.88 7.78 -3.23
N TRP A 356 -15.09 8.71 -2.30
CA TRP A 356 -15.03 10.15 -2.60
C TRP A 356 -13.64 10.56 -3.10
N LYS A 357 -12.61 10.17 -2.35
CA LYS A 357 -11.20 10.48 -2.66
C LYS A 357 -10.80 9.95 -4.04
N SER A 358 -11.11 8.70 -4.36
CA SER A 358 -10.76 8.10 -5.66
C SER A 358 -11.43 8.83 -6.84
N GLY A 359 -12.69 9.28 -6.68
CA GLY A 359 -13.37 10.10 -7.68
C GLY A 359 -12.66 11.43 -7.92
N TYR A 360 -12.35 12.17 -6.86
CA TYR A 360 -11.63 13.45 -6.99
C TYR A 360 -10.17 13.30 -7.43
N GLN A 361 -9.51 12.18 -7.13
CA GLN A 361 -8.19 11.88 -7.70
C GLN A 361 -8.27 11.66 -9.21
N CYS A 362 -9.27 10.94 -9.70
CA CYS A 362 -9.49 10.78 -11.14
C CYS A 362 -9.75 12.14 -11.82
N ILE A 363 -10.58 12.99 -11.21
CA ILE A 363 -10.85 14.36 -11.70
C ILE A 363 -9.58 15.22 -11.69
N HIS A 364 -8.78 15.15 -10.63
CA HIS A 364 -7.53 15.89 -10.51
C HIS A 364 -6.57 15.53 -11.65
N ASN A 365 -6.31 14.24 -11.84
CA ASN A 365 -5.39 13.75 -12.87
C ASN A 365 -5.91 14.09 -14.27
N ALA A 366 -7.23 14.05 -14.48
CA ALA A 366 -7.86 14.49 -15.72
C ALA A 366 -7.67 15.99 -15.98
N ASN A 367 -7.92 16.84 -14.98
CA ASN A 367 -7.72 18.30 -15.10
C ASN A 367 -6.27 18.61 -15.45
N PHE A 368 -5.35 17.97 -14.75
CA PHE A 368 -3.92 18.18 -14.92
C PHE A 368 -3.47 17.79 -16.34
N MET A 369 -3.87 16.60 -16.81
CA MET A 369 -3.55 16.16 -18.17
C MET A 369 -4.19 17.05 -19.25
N ILE A 370 -5.43 17.52 -19.04
CA ILE A 370 -6.09 18.45 -19.97
C ILE A 370 -5.32 19.77 -20.06
N GLU A 371 -4.93 20.36 -18.92
CA GLU A 371 -4.19 21.62 -18.90
C GLU A 371 -2.85 21.47 -19.61
N ALA A 372 -2.08 20.44 -19.24
CA ALA A 372 -0.75 20.23 -19.82
C ALA A 372 -0.81 19.94 -21.33
N LEU A 373 -1.74 19.09 -21.78
CA LEU A 373 -1.90 18.79 -23.21
C LEU A 373 -2.47 19.97 -24.01
N SER A 374 -3.22 20.88 -23.38
CA SER A 374 -3.74 22.08 -24.06
C SER A 374 -2.63 23.10 -24.37
N GLN A 375 -1.54 23.06 -23.61
CA GLN A 375 -0.35 23.91 -23.82
C GLN A 375 0.75 23.21 -24.63
N TYR A 376 0.49 21.98 -25.06
CA TYR A 376 1.47 21.10 -25.65
C TYR A 376 1.76 21.45 -27.11
N ASN A 377 2.96 21.95 -27.37
CA ASN A 377 3.42 22.34 -28.70
C ASN A 377 4.38 21.29 -29.27
N SER A 378 3.85 20.24 -29.89
CA SER A 378 4.65 19.23 -30.60
C SER A 378 3.95 18.74 -31.89
N ASN A 379 4.60 17.84 -32.63
CA ASN A 379 4.03 17.20 -33.83
C ASN A 379 3.08 16.02 -33.49
N ILE A 380 2.90 15.69 -32.21
CA ILE A 380 2.01 14.60 -31.78
C ILE A 380 0.58 15.14 -31.71
N ASP A 381 -0.35 14.44 -32.35
CA ASP A 381 -1.77 14.76 -32.20
C ASP A 381 -2.27 14.35 -30.81
N VAL A 382 -2.44 15.35 -29.94
CA VAL A 382 -2.93 15.16 -28.57
C VAL A 382 -4.44 15.30 -28.42
N SER A 383 -5.15 15.62 -29.51
CA SER A 383 -6.59 15.90 -29.46
C SER A 383 -7.41 14.69 -29.01
N THR A 384 -6.99 13.48 -29.42
CA THR A 384 -7.64 12.22 -29.03
C THR A 384 -7.50 11.95 -27.53
N TYR A 385 -6.32 12.17 -26.95
CA TYR A 385 -6.10 12.04 -25.50
C TYR A 385 -6.93 13.05 -24.71
N ILE A 386 -6.96 14.32 -25.10
CA ILE A 386 -7.76 15.35 -24.42
C ILE A 386 -9.25 14.97 -24.45
N THR A 387 -9.73 14.49 -25.60
CA THR A 387 -11.12 14.08 -25.82
C THR A 387 -11.49 12.90 -24.91
N GLU A 388 -10.62 11.89 -24.83
CA GLU A 388 -10.80 10.73 -23.95
C GLU A 388 -10.75 11.11 -22.46
N VAL A 389 -9.82 11.96 -22.05
CA VAL A 389 -9.69 12.43 -20.65
C VAL A 389 -10.92 13.22 -20.20
N LYS A 390 -11.46 14.08 -21.07
CA LYS A 390 -12.74 14.78 -20.82
C LYS A 390 -13.90 13.81 -20.65
N LEU A 391 -13.97 12.76 -21.47
CA LEU A 391 -14.99 11.71 -21.31
C LEU A 391 -14.88 11.01 -19.96
N LEU A 392 -13.67 10.67 -19.52
CA LEU A 392 -13.40 10.07 -18.20
C LEU A 392 -13.84 11.00 -17.06
N ARG A 393 -13.47 12.28 -17.13
CA ARG A 393 -13.88 13.29 -16.14
C ARG A 393 -15.40 13.43 -16.07
N ALA A 394 -16.06 13.51 -17.22
CA ALA A 394 -17.52 13.56 -17.33
C ALA A 394 -18.19 12.33 -16.71
N PHE A 395 -17.65 11.13 -16.95
CA PHE A 395 -18.15 9.88 -16.37
C PHE A 395 -18.06 9.87 -14.84
N VAL A 396 -16.92 10.30 -14.29
CA VAL A 396 -16.74 10.37 -12.83
C VAL A 396 -17.70 11.39 -12.23
N TYR A 397 -17.82 12.60 -12.79
CA TYR A 397 -18.75 13.60 -12.29
C TYR A 397 -20.21 13.14 -12.30
N TYR A 398 -20.67 12.49 -13.38
CA TYR A 398 -22.02 11.92 -13.44
C TYR A 398 -22.27 10.92 -12.30
N ASN A 399 -21.35 9.98 -12.11
CA ASN A 399 -21.49 8.96 -11.06
C ASN A 399 -21.37 9.55 -9.65
N MET A 400 -20.48 10.52 -9.43
CA MET A 400 -20.38 11.22 -8.16
C MET A 400 -21.66 12.00 -7.85
N THR A 401 -22.20 12.77 -8.79
CA THR A 401 -23.47 13.48 -8.53
C THR A 401 -24.65 12.51 -8.40
N LEU A 402 -24.63 11.36 -9.07
CA LEU A 402 -25.62 10.30 -8.85
C LEU A 402 -25.58 9.77 -7.41
N LEU A 403 -24.40 9.66 -6.81
CA LEU A 403 -24.21 9.12 -5.46
C LEU A 403 -24.45 10.15 -4.34
N TRP A 404 -23.95 11.37 -4.49
CA TRP A 404 -23.97 12.41 -3.44
C TRP A 404 -24.89 13.59 -3.74
N GLY A 405 -25.41 13.72 -4.96
CA GLY A 405 -26.19 14.90 -5.35
C GLY A 405 -25.27 16.09 -5.55
N ASN A 406 -25.30 17.02 -4.61
CA ASN A 406 -24.54 18.26 -4.70
C ASN A 406 -23.07 18.02 -4.34
N ILE A 407 -22.15 18.38 -5.23
CA ILE A 407 -20.72 18.11 -5.06
C ILE A 407 -19.87 19.29 -5.58
N PRO A 408 -18.64 19.46 -5.10
CA PRO A 408 -17.70 20.41 -5.68
C PRO A 408 -17.44 20.19 -7.17
N LEU A 409 -17.56 21.26 -7.95
CA LEU A 409 -17.18 21.26 -9.38
C LEU A 409 -15.81 21.90 -9.56
N VAL A 410 -14.80 21.07 -9.84
CA VAL A 410 -13.41 21.48 -10.05
C VAL A 410 -12.95 21.10 -11.46
N THR A 411 -12.71 22.09 -12.31
CA THR A 411 -12.38 21.89 -13.73
C THR A 411 -10.95 22.29 -14.11
N ILE A 412 -10.18 22.78 -13.12
CA ILE A 412 -8.78 23.21 -13.25
C ILE A 412 -7.89 22.45 -12.24
N PRO A 413 -6.57 22.36 -12.47
CA PRO A 413 -5.67 21.67 -11.54
C PRO A 413 -5.48 22.40 -10.20
N LEU A 414 -5.27 21.61 -9.14
CA LEU A 414 -5.15 22.09 -7.75
C LEU A 414 -3.86 22.87 -7.45
N SER A 415 -2.90 22.89 -8.38
CA SER A 415 -1.70 23.72 -8.32
C SER A 415 -1.99 25.21 -8.57
N THR A 416 -3.19 25.57 -9.00
CA THR A 416 -3.61 26.96 -9.19
C THR A 416 -4.03 27.58 -7.83
N PRO A 417 -3.49 28.74 -7.42
CA PRO A 417 -3.76 29.36 -6.11
C PRO A 417 -5.24 29.73 -5.83
N GLU A 418 -6.14 29.54 -6.79
CA GLU A 418 -7.51 30.06 -6.82
C GLU A 418 -8.59 28.96 -6.86
N VAL A 419 -8.26 27.67 -6.67
CA VAL A 419 -9.30 26.61 -6.73
C VAL A 419 -10.22 26.69 -5.52
N GLU A 420 -11.40 27.29 -5.71
CA GLU A 420 -12.49 27.22 -4.75
C GLU A 420 -13.24 25.87 -4.89
N TYR A 421 -13.40 25.16 -3.77
CA TYR A 421 -14.20 23.94 -3.68
C TYR A 421 -15.69 24.28 -3.54
N ILE A 422 -16.27 24.83 -4.61
CA ILE A 422 -17.67 25.28 -4.61
C ILE A 422 -18.58 24.09 -4.89
N GLN A 423 -19.36 23.70 -3.88
CA GLN A 423 -20.43 22.72 -4.03
C GLN A 423 -21.52 23.26 -4.97
N LYS A 424 -21.82 22.51 -6.04
CA LYS A 424 -22.83 22.86 -7.04
C LYS A 424 -24.03 21.94 -6.96
N GLU A 425 -25.18 22.45 -7.37
CA GLU A 425 -26.41 21.65 -7.44
C GLU A 425 -26.24 20.52 -8.47
N GLN A 426 -26.87 19.37 -8.22
CA GLN A 426 -26.79 18.21 -9.11
C GLN A 426 -27.08 18.58 -10.58
N ASN A 427 -28.08 19.42 -10.84
CA ASN A 427 -28.40 19.79 -12.22
C ASN A 427 -27.30 20.65 -12.88
N GLU A 428 -26.60 21.50 -12.13
CA GLU A 428 -25.45 22.26 -12.66
C GLU A 428 -24.29 21.32 -13.03
N ILE A 429 -24.04 20.29 -12.22
CA ILE A 429 -23.04 19.25 -12.53
C ILE A 429 -23.45 18.49 -13.80
N LEU A 430 -24.72 18.10 -13.92
CA LEU A 430 -25.24 17.39 -15.10
C LEU A 430 -25.16 18.24 -16.37
N ASP A 431 -25.42 19.55 -16.27
CA ASP A 431 -25.27 20.47 -17.40
C ASP A 431 -23.79 20.60 -17.80
N PHE A 432 -22.85 20.68 -16.84
CA PHE A 432 -21.41 20.62 -17.14
C PHE A 432 -21.03 19.31 -17.85
N VAL A 433 -21.42 18.16 -17.30
CA VAL A 433 -21.15 16.84 -17.89
C VAL A 433 -21.68 16.77 -19.32
N TYR A 434 -22.92 17.17 -19.55
CA TYR A 434 -23.52 17.13 -20.89
C TYR A 434 -22.79 18.07 -21.88
N ASN A 435 -22.44 19.28 -21.44
CA ASN A 435 -21.71 20.22 -22.29
C ASN A 435 -20.33 19.70 -22.68
N GLU A 436 -19.63 19.06 -21.74
CA GLU A 436 -18.34 18.41 -22.00
C GLU A 436 -18.49 17.28 -23.03
N LEU A 437 -19.46 16.38 -22.84
CA LEU A 437 -19.76 15.28 -23.76
C LEU A 437 -20.14 15.78 -25.15
N ASN A 438 -21.03 16.76 -25.23
CA ASN A 438 -21.46 17.34 -26.51
C ASN A 438 -20.31 18.01 -27.27
N GLY A 439 -19.34 18.60 -26.56
CA GLY A 439 -18.15 19.21 -27.17
C GLY A 439 -17.16 18.18 -27.74
N ILE A 440 -17.11 16.97 -27.18
CA ILE A 440 -16.15 15.94 -27.59
C ILE A 440 -16.72 14.92 -28.58
N LEU A 441 -18.04 14.70 -28.60
CA LEU A 441 -18.71 13.70 -29.43
C LEU A 441 -18.29 13.73 -30.92
N PRO A 442 -18.18 14.90 -31.59
CA PRO A 442 -17.77 14.95 -33.01
C PRO A 442 -16.35 14.45 -33.29
N ASN A 443 -15.48 14.39 -32.26
CA ASN A 443 -14.07 14.05 -32.38
C ASN A 443 -13.73 12.66 -31.86
N LEU A 444 -14.71 11.94 -31.27
CA LEU A 444 -14.50 10.59 -30.74
C LEU A 444 -14.52 9.56 -31.87
N SER A 445 -13.56 8.62 -31.83
CA SER A 445 -13.56 7.49 -32.76
C SER A 445 -14.67 6.50 -32.44
N VAL A 446 -15.27 5.94 -33.50
CA VAL A 446 -16.18 4.78 -33.45
C VAL A 446 -15.43 3.44 -33.46
N THR A 447 -14.12 3.44 -33.74
CA THR A 447 -13.30 2.23 -33.80
C THR A 447 -12.63 1.95 -32.46
N PHE A 448 -12.54 0.67 -32.09
CA PHE A 448 -11.75 0.21 -30.94
C PHE A 448 -10.30 -0.05 -31.37
N ASP A 449 -9.36 0.60 -30.70
CA ASP A 449 -7.93 0.36 -30.89
C ASP A 449 -7.46 -0.75 -29.94
N GLU A 450 -7.37 -1.97 -30.44
CA GLU A 450 -6.98 -3.15 -29.65
C GLU A 450 -5.56 -3.05 -29.07
N GLU A 451 -4.65 -2.30 -29.73
CA GLU A 451 -3.30 -2.07 -29.24
C GLU A 451 -3.31 -1.10 -28.05
N LYS A 452 -4.29 -0.20 -27.99
CA LYS A 452 -4.50 0.75 -26.88
C LYS A 452 -5.57 0.32 -25.89
N GLY A 453 -5.90 -0.98 -25.84
CA GLY A 453 -6.80 -1.56 -24.83
C GLY A 453 -8.25 -1.80 -25.30
N GLY A 454 -8.58 -1.49 -26.56
CA GLY A 454 -9.83 -1.85 -27.22
C GLY A 454 -11.06 -1.38 -26.44
N LYS A 455 -11.96 -2.31 -26.14
CA LYS A 455 -13.18 -2.06 -25.34
C LYS A 455 -12.92 -1.67 -23.88
N SER A 456 -11.66 -1.61 -23.44
CA SER A 456 -11.27 -1.06 -22.15
C SER A 456 -10.98 0.44 -22.17
N ARG A 457 -11.22 1.10 -23.32
CA ARG A 457 -11.12 2.55 -23.50
C ARG A 457 -12.49 3.14 -23.80
N MET A 458 -12.83 4.24 -23.15
CA MET A 458 -14.04 4.98 -23.44
C MET A 458 -13.90 5.69 -24.78
N GLY A 459 -14.93 5.57 -25.61
CA GLY A 459 -14.99 6.20 -26.93
C GLY A 459 -16.38 6.73 -27.26
N TYR A 460 -16.68 6.90 -28.55
CA TYR A 460 -17.93 7.46 -29.05
C TYR A 460 -19.18 6.83 -28.41
N TYR A 461 -19.23 5.49 -28.37
CA TYR A 461 -20.37 4.76 -27.80
C TYR A 461 -20.55 4.97 -26.30
N SER A 462 -19.45 5.09 -25.54
CA SER A 462 -19.49 5.38 -24.10
C SER A 462 -20.01 6.80 -23.84
N ALA A 463 -19.60 7.77 -24.66
CA ALA A 463 -20.07 9.15 -24.57
C ALA A 463 -21.57 9.29 -24.86
N LEU A 464 -22.08 8.60 -25.88
CA LEU A 464 -23.52 8.59 -26.18
C LEU A 464 -24.35 7.95 -25.08
N ALA A 465 -23.90 6.81 -24.54
CA ALA A 465 -24.57 6.13 -23.43
C ALA A 465 -24.64 7.05 -22.19
N LEU A 466 -23.51 7.64 -21.81
CA LEU A 466 -23.42 8.54 -20.67
C LEU A 466 -24.27 9.81 -20.88
N ALA A 467 -24.24 10.41 -22.08
CA ALA A 467 -25.05 11.58 -22.39
C ALA A 467 -26.55 11.27 -22.28
N ALA A 468 -26.98 10.08 -22.72
CA ALA A 468 -28.36 9.64 -22.58
C ALA A 468 -28.74 9.42 -21.11
N GLU A 469 -27.86 8.83 -20.30
CA GLU A 469 -28.05 8.69 -18.86
C GLU A 469 -28.22 10.04 -18.15
N VAL A 470 -27.40 11.04 -18.52
CA VAL A 470 -27.54 12.42 -18.03
C VAL A 470 -28.93 12.97 -18.36
N LYS A 471 -29.38 12.84 -19.60
CA LYS A 471 -30.72 13.32 -20.01
C LYS A 471 -31.85 12.58 -19.30
N LEU A 472 -31.72 11.27 -19.08
CA LEU A 472 -32.70 10.50 -18.30
C LEU A 472 -32.74 10.98 -16.85
N LEU A 473 -31.60 11.27 -16.23
CA LEU A 473 -31.54 11.79 -14.86
C LEU A 473 -32.13 13.20 -14.75
N GLN A 474 -32.00 14.01 -15.80
CA GLN A 474 -32.71 15.30 -15.93
C GLN A 474 -34.21 15.15 -16.28
N GLY A 475 -34.72 13.93 -16.48
CA GLY A 475 -36.10 13.67 -16.92
C GLY A 475 -36.39 13.98 -18.39
N LYS A 476 -35.37 14.29 -19.18
CA LYS A 476 -35.44 14.66 -20.61
C LYS A 476 -35.41 13.43 -21.52
N LYS A 477 -36.45 12.59 -21.42
CA LYS A 477 -36.51 11.29 -22.12
C LYS A 477 -36.40 11.37 -23.64
N THR A 478 -37.02 12.37 -24.26
CA THR A 478 -36.93 12.58 -25.72
C THR A 478 -35.50 12.91 -26.17
N GLU A 479 -34.76 13.71 -25.39
CA GLU A 479 -33.36 14.00 -25.69
C GLU A 479 -32.49 12.75 -25.52
N ALA A 480 -32.75 11.95 -24.48
CA ALA A 480 -32.05 10.69 -24.23
C ALA A 480 -32.21 9.70 -25.39
N ILE A 481 -33.44 9.46 -25.86
CA ILE A 481 -33.66 8.53 -26.97
C ILE A 481 -33.06 9.05 -28.28
N ASN A 482 -33.06 10.37 -28.50
CA ASN A 482 -32.41 10.96 -29.67
C ASN A 482 -30.90 10.73 -29.66
N LEU A 483 -30.23 10.85 -28.52
CA LEU A 483 -28.81 10.52 -28.37
C LEU A 483 -28.54 9.03 -28.64
N LEU A 484 -29.36 8.14 -28.05
CA LEU A 484 -29.24 6.69 -28.25
C LEU A 484 -29.57 6.25 -29.68
N ASN A 485 -30.18 7.08 -30.52
CA ASN A 485 -30.45 6.78 -31.92
C ASN A 485 -29.35 7.30 -32.87
N GLN A 486 -28.28 7.94 -32.37
CA GLN A 486 -27.16 8.43 -33.20
C GLN A 486 -26.13 7.34 -33.56
N ALA A 487 -26.26 6.14 -32.99
CA ALA A 487 -25.32 5.06 -33.13
C ALA A 487 -26.00 3.77 -33.60
N GLU A 488 -25.27 2.99 -34.39
CA GLU A 488 -25.65 1.66 -34.87
C GLU A 488 -25.22 0.60 -33.86
N TRP A 489 -26.01 0.41 -32.81
CA TRP A 489 -25.66 -0.48 -31.69
C TRP A 489 -25.68 -1.97 -32.05
N ASP A 490 -26.29 -2.34 -33.18
CA ASP A 490 -26.48 -3.74 -33.57
C ASP A 490 -25.15 -4.46 -33.88
N GLU A 491 -24.04 -3.73 -34.03
CA GLU A 491 -22.70 -4.33 -34.08
C GLU A 491 -22.29 -5.01 -32.77
N PHE A 492 -22.91 -4.62 -31.65
CA PHE A 492 -22.74 -5.24 -30.33
C PHE A 492 -23.85 -6.25 -30.03
N ALA A 493 -24.72 -6.57 -30.99
CA ALA A 493 -25.80 -7.52 -30.78
C ALA A 493 -25.22 -8.89 -30.37
N GLY A 494 -25.71 -9.40 -29.25
CA GLY A 494 -25.27 -10.66 -28.69
C GLY A 494 -25.94 -10.93 -27.34
N GLU A 495 -25.95 -12.19 -26.93
CA GLU A 495 -26.47 -12.58 -25.63
C GLU A 495 -25.59 -12.06 -24.50
N GLN A 496 -26.22 -11.79 -23.35
CA GLN A 496 -25.51 -11.41 -22.13
C GLN A 496 -25.10 -12.65 -21.35
N THR A 497 -24.01 -13.28 -21.79
CA THR A 497 -23.43 -14.47 -21.15
C THR A 497 -22.20 -14.12 -20.30
N GLU A 498 -21.64 -15.09 -19.57
CA GLU A 498 -20.40 -14.89 -18.79
C GLU A 498 -19.19 -14.48 -19.65
N ALA A 499 -19.22 -14.70 -20.96
CA ALA A 499 -18.17 -14.27 -21.88
C ALA A 499 -17.96 -12.74 -21.89
N ILE A 500 -18.94 -11.96 -21.41
CA ILE A 500 -18.84 -10.50 -21.29
C ILE A 500 -17.75 -10.04 -20.30
N TYR A 501 -17.30 -10.92 -19.38
CA TYR A 501 -16.24 -10.64 -18.41
C TYR A 501 -14.82 -10.95 -18.95
N SER A 502 -14.70 -11.14 -20.27
CA SER A 502 -13.44 -11.34 -20.99
C SER A 502 -13.08 -10.13 -21.86
N LYS A 503 -11.80 -10.02 -22.27
CA LYS A 503 -11.22 -8.85 -22.98
C LYS A 503 -12.07 -8.38 -24.18
N ASN A 504 -12.70 -9.33 -24.88
CA ASN A 504 -13.43 -9.09 -26.13
C ASN A 504 -14.86 -9.64 -26.10
N GLY A 505 -15.57 -9.47 -24.98
CA GLY A 505 -16.99 -9.80 -24.90
C GLY A 505 -17.77 -9.19 -26.08
N GLN A 506 -18.48 -10.03 -26.85
CA GLN A 506 -19.14 -9.60 -28.10
C GLN A 506 -20.10 -8.43 -27.85
N SER A 507 -20.94 -8.57 -26.82
CA SER A 507 -21.94 -7.56 -26.43
C SER A 507 -21.41 -6.44 -25.53
N THR A 508 -20.11 -6.44 -25.20
CA THR A 508 -19.45 -5.36 -24.46
C THR A 508 -19.27 -4.15 -25.35
N ILE A 509 -19.59 -2.96 -24.82
CA ILE A 509 -19.31 -1.66 -25.45
C ILE A 509 -18.14 -0.99 -24.73
N PHE A 510 -18.16 -1.05 -23.40
CA PHE A 510 -17.07 -0.59 -22.55
C PHE A 510 -16.96 -1.46 -21.30
N SER A 511 -15.74 -1.87 -20.97
CA SER A 511 -15.43 -2.65 -19.78
C SER A 511 -14.22 -2.09 -19.04
N LEU A 512 -14.24 -2.14 -17.72
CA LEU A 512 -13.03 -1.94 -16.93
C LEU A 512 -12.11 -3.14 -17.10
N SER A 513 -10.85 -2.91 -17.44
CA SER A 513 -9.78 -3.91 -17.29
C SER A 513 -9.39 -3.99 -15.82
N LEU A 514 -9.35 -5.19 -15.26
CA LEU A 514 -8.96 -5.48 -13.87
C LEU A 514 -7.60 -6.19 -13.78
N LEU A 515 -6.94 -6.42 -14.92
CA LEU A 515 -5.68 -7.19 -15.02
C LEU A 515 -4.50 -6.53 -14.30
N SER A 516 -4.38 -5.21 -14.44
CA SER A 516 -3.28 -4.44 -13.86
C SER A 516 -3.57 -3.94 -12.44
N TYR A 517 -4.73 -4.31 -11.88
CA TYR A 517 -5.28 -3.66 -10.69
C TYR A 517 -5.66 -4.72 -9.64
N SER A 518 -4.66 -5.15 -8.88
CA SER A 518 -4.82 -6.08 -7.74
C SER A 518 -5.54 -5.46 -6.54
N ASN A 519 -5.76 -4.14 -6.54
CA ASN A 519 -6.27 -3.36 -5.43
C ASN A 519 -7.78 -3.06 -5.49
N THR A 520 -8.51 -3.69 -6.40
CA THR A 520 -9.98 -3.63 -6.42
C THR A 520 -10.52 -4.03 -5.04
N GLY A 521 -11.42 -3.22 -4.47
CA GLY A 521 -11.81 -3.34 -3.07
C GLY A 521 -12.15 -4.78 -2.65
N SER A 522 -11.74 -5.21 -1.46
CA SER A 522 -11.87 -6.62 -1.01
C SER A 522 -13.29 -7.18 -1.15
N LEU A 523 -14.31 -6.33 -0.97
CA LEU A 523 -15.71 -6.68 -1.17
C LEU A 523 -16.09 -6.83 -2.65
N PHE A 524 -15.59 -5.97 -3.53
CA PHE A 524 -15.79 -6.09 -4.97
C PHE A 524 -15.21 -7.43 -5.46
N ASN A 525 -13.97 -7.74 -5.12
CA ASN A 525 -13.32 -8.99 -5.51
C ASN A 525 -14.07 -10.22 -4.98
N ARG A 526 -14.61 -10.13 -3.77
CA ARG A 526 -15.30 -11.25 -3.13
C ARG A 526 -16.71 -11.51 -3.68
N PHE A 527 -17.44 -10.46 -4.04
CA PHE A 527 -18.88 -10.55 -4.29
C PHE A 527 -19.32 -10.14 -5.70
N LEU A 528 -18.50 -9.37 -6.42
CA LEU A 528 -18.89 -8.75 -7.69
C LEU A 528 -17.96 -9.14 -8.85
N ARG A 529 -16.67 -9.36 -8.59
CA ARG A 529 -15.72 -9.73 -9.64
C ARG A 529 -16.06 -11.12 -10.19
N LYS A 530 -16.29 -11.16 -11.51
CA LYS A 530 -16.62 -12.38 -12.28
C LYS A 530 -15.57 -12.75 -13.32
N GLY A 531 -14.58 -11.89 -13.54
CA GLY A 531 -13.48 -12.09 -14.48
C GLY A 531 -12.47 -10.96 -14.41
N ASP A 532 -11.62 -10.87 -15.43
CA ASP A 532 -10.60 -9.84 -15.54
C ASP A 532 -11.08 -8.57 -16.25
N PHE A 533 -12.28 -8.63 -16.82
CA PHE A 533 -12.95 -7.47 -17.40
C PHE A 533 -14.33 -7.34 -16.78
N TYR A 534 -14.74 -6.11 -16.49
CA TYR A 534 -16.04 -5.83 -15.91
C TYR A 534 -16.83 -4.87 -16.82
N PRO A 535 -17.90 -5.33 -17.48
CA PRO A 535 -18.67 -4.48 -18.39
C PRO A 535 -19.40 -3.37 -17.63
N ILE A 536 -19.22 -2.14 -18.10
CA ILE A 536 -19.97 -0.96 -17.66
C ILE A 536 -21.12 -0.71 -18.63
N TYR A 537 -20.82 -0.70 -19.94
CA TYR A 537 -21.83 -0.62 -20.99
C TYR A 537 -21.82 -1.89 -21.85
N SER A 538 -23.01 -2.42 -22.09
CA SER A 538 -23.27 -3.55 -22.97
C SER A 538 -24.46 -3.25 -23.88
N TYR A 539 -24.64 -4.02 -24.94
CA TYR A 539 -25.81 -3.87 -25.83
C TYR A 539 -27.15 -3.96 -25.07
N ALA A 540 -27.25 -4.90 -24.11
CA ALA A 540 -28.41 -5.01 -23.24
C ALA A 540 -28.64 -3.74 -22.40
N HIS A 541 -27.57 -3.13 -21.88
CA HIS A 541 -27.65 -1.87 -21.12
C HIS A 541 -28.25 -0.76 -21.97
N ILE A 542 -27.78 -0.61 -23.21
CA ILE A 542 -28.29 0.40 -24.14
C ILE A 542 -29.77 0.17 -24.46
N ASN A 543 -30.18 -1.07 -24.68
CA ASN A 543 -31.59 -1.40 -24.93
C ASN A 543 -32.49 -1.06 -23.75
N LEU A 544 -32.02 -1.28 -22.52
CA LEU A 544 -32.74 -0.88 -21.32
C LEU A 544 -32.83 0.63 -21.16
N LEU A 545 -31.78 1.40 -21.48
CA LEU A 545 -31.84 2.87 -21.51
C LEU A 545 -32.84 3.36 -22.58
N LYS A 546 -32.84 2.75 -23.77
CA LYS A 546 -33.82 3.05 -24.82
C LYS A 546 -35.25 2.75 -24.35
N LYS A 547 -35.46 1.66 -23.62
CA LYS A 547 -36.75 1.28 -23.04
C LYS A 547 -37.21 2.28 -21.96
N GLU A 548 -36.29 2.70 -21.09
CA GLU A 548 -36.54 3.74 -20.07
C GLU A 548 -36.98 5.07 -20.72
N ALA A 549 -36.31 5.46 -21.80
CA ALA A 549 -36.59 6.70 -22.54
C ALA A 549 -37.93 6.69 -23.30
N LYS A 550 -38.53 5.52 -23.55
CA LYS A 550 -39.78 5.37 -24.31
C LYS A 550 -41.05 5.32 -23.44
N ASP A 551 -40.97 5.79 -22.19
CA ASP A 551 -42.10 5.77 -21.24
C ASP A 551 -42.72 4.38 -21.03
N THR A 552 -41.85 3.38 -20.86
CA THR A 552 -42.30 2.00 -20.62
C THR A 552 -42.78 1.80 -19.18
N ASP A 553 -43.65 0.80 -18.97
CA ASP A 553 -44.02 0.32 -17.63
C ASP A 553 -42.77 0.03 -16.77
N ILE A 554 -42.69 0.71 -15.63
CA ILE A 554 -41.50 0.69 -14.76
C ILE A 554 -41.27 -0.71 -14.19
N SER A 555 -42.34 -1.44 -13.83
CA SER A 555 -42.21 -2.79 -13.28
C SER A 555 -41.62 -3.75 -14.31
N SER A 556 -42.10 -3.69 -15.56
CA SER A 556 -41.54 -4.43 -16.69
C SER A 556 -40.08 -4.06 -16.95
N LEU A 557 -39.73 -2.77 -16.91
CA LEU A 557 -38.35 -2.32 -17.07
C LEU A 557 -37.43 -2.89 -15.98
N LEU A 558 -37.82 -2.81 -14.71
CA LEU A 558 -37.00 -3.29 -13.59
C LEU A 558 -36.85 -4.82 -13.60
N ASN A 559 -37.91 -5.56 -13.94
CA ASN A 559 -37.83 -7.01 -14.11
C ASN A 559 -36.88 -7.40 -15.24
N GLU A 560 -36.93 -6.68 -16.36
CA GLU A 560 -36.04 -6.94 -17.49
C GLU A 560 -34.58 -6.65 -17.11
N TRP A 561 -34.31 -5.52 -16.44
CA TRP A 561 -33.01 -5.20 -15.86
C TRP A 561 -32.45 -6.35 -15.02
N LEU A 562 -33.24 -6.87 -14.08
CA LEU A 562 -32.83 -7.97 -13.21
C LEU A 562 -32.57 -9.28 -13.97
N SER A 563 -33.38 -9.57 -14.98
CA SER A 563 -33.25 -10.82 -15.76
C SER A 563 -32.13 -10.80 -16.80
N THR A 564 -31.70 -9.62 -17.25
CA THR A 564 -30.70 -9.46 -18.32
C THR A 564 -29.33 -9.12 -17.77
N ILE A 565 -29.22 -7.99 -17.08
CA ILE A 565 -27.97 -7.48 -16.50
C ILE A 565 -27.81 -7.90 -15.05
N GLY A 566 -28.92 -7.98 -14.31
CA GLY A 566 -28.91 -8.19 -12.87
C GLY A 566 -28.63 -6.89 -12.10
N LEU A 567 -28.11 -7.06 -10.89
CA LEU A 567 -27.74 -5.98 -9.97
C LEU A 567 -26.30 -5.50 -10.24
N GLU A 568 -26.00 -5.11 -11.48
CA GLU A 568 -24.70 -4.57 -11.90
C GLU A 568 -24.79 -3.06 -12.19
N TYR A 569 -23.76 -2.48 -12.81
CA TYR A 569 -23.68 -1.05 -13.13
C TYR A 569 -24.97 -0.55 -13.82
N GLY A 570 -25.49 0.58 -13.34
CA GLY A 570 -26.67 1.25 -13.90
C GLY A 570 -28.01 0.85 -13.27
N TYR A 571 -28.09 -0.26 -12.53
CA TYR A 571 -29.36 -0.65 -11.88
C TYR A 571 -29.76 0.36 -10.79
N TRP A 572 -28.82 0.75 -9.92
CA TRP A 572 -29.07 1.79 -8.91
C TRP A 572 -29.44 3.13 -9.55
N GLY A 573 -28.74 3.52 -10.62
CA GLY A 573 -29.08 4.71 -11.41
C GLY A 573 -30.50 4.67 -11.95
N THR A 574 -30.91 3.55 -12.53
CA THR A 574 -32.29 3.33 -13.01
C THR A 574 -33.31 3.45 -11.89
N LEU A 575 -33.05 2.88 -10.71
CA LEU A 575 -33.93 3.02 -9.55
C LEU A 575 -34.09 4.48 -9.10
N LYS A 576 -33.01 5.28 -9.17
CA LYS A 576 -33.07 6.71 -8.87
C LYS A 576 -33.87 7.48 -9.92
N ARG A 577 -33.59 7.28 -11.22
CA ARG A 577 -34.26 7.98 -12.32
C ARG A 577 -35.75 7.66 -12.41
N THR A 578 -36.13 6.42 -12.11
CA THR A 578 -37.53 5.97 -12.06
C THR A 578 -38.22 6.23 -10.72
N LYS A 579 -37.51 6.78 -9.72
CA LYS A 579 -38.01 7.05 -8.36
C LYS A 579 -38.54 5.82 -7.64
N THR A 580 -37.94 4.66 -7.87
CA THR A 580 -38.35 3.36 -7.29
C THR A 580 -37.36 2.80 -6.26
N ALA A 581 -36.24 3.49 -6.01
CA ALA A 581 -35.22 3.04 -5.06
C ALA A 581 -35.80 2.64 -3.69
N ILE A 582 -36.59 3.51 -3.05
CA ILE A 582 -37.20 3.25 -1.73
C ILE A 582 -38.13 2.03 -1.77
N SER A 583 -39.02 1.95 -2.75
CA SER A 583 -39.97 0.83 -2.86
C SER A 583 -39.29 -0.51 -3.18
N THR A 584 -38.18 -0.47 -3.92
CA THR A 584 -37.46 -1.68 -4.35
C THR A 584 -36.50 -2.19 -3.28
N THR A 585 -35.76 -1.29 -2.62
CA THR A 585 -34.71 -1.69 -1.67
C THR A 585 -35.17 -1.56 -0.22
N GLY A 586 -36.19 -0.76 0.08
CA GLY A 586 -36.60 -0.41 1.45
C GLY A 586 -35.60 0.51 2.17
N CYS A 587 -34.69 1.17 1.44
CA CYS A 587 -33.82 2.19 2.02
C CYS A 587 -34.64 3.41 2.47
N LYS A 588 -34.10 4.17 3.43
CA LYS A 588 -34.70 5.42 3.90
C LYS A 588 -34.45 6.52 2.86
N GLU A 589 -35.28 7.56 2.91
CA GLU A 589 -35.20 8.68 1.95
C GLU A 589 -33.83 9.36 1.95
N TYR A 590 -33.22 9.58 3.12
CA TYR A 590 -31.88 10.17 3.20
C TYR A 590 -30.77 9.25 2.64
N GLU A 591 -31.01 7.93 2.53
CA GLU A 591 -30.04 6.97 2.00
C GLU A 591 -29.98 6.97 0.46
N LEU A 592 -30.87 7.73 -0.20
CA LEU A 592 -30.81 8.00 -1.65
C LEU A 592 -29.56 8.77 -2.07
N LEU A 593 -28.95 9.50 -1.13
CA LEU A 593 -27.67 10.17 -1.26
C LEU A 593 -26.70 9.60 -0.21
N LEU A 594 -25.41 9.53 -0.56
CA LEU A 594 -24.36 9.18 0.40
C LEU A 594 -24.07 10.39 1.30
N PRO A 595 -23.59 10.17 2.54
CA PRO A 595 -23.04 11.26 3.33
C PRO A 595 -21.78 11.80 2.66
N ILE A 596 -21.56 13.11 2.77
CA ILE A 596 -20.25 13.71 2.54
C ILE A 596 -19.31 13.15 3.63
N PRO A 597 -18.09 12.68 3.28
CA PRO A 597 -17.17 12.12 4.27
C PRO A 597 -16.79 13.16 5.33
N GLN A 598 -16.67 12.73 6.59
CA GLN A 598 -16.39 13.63 7.71
C GLN A 598 -15.06 14.39 7.54
N ILE A 599 -14.04 13.72 6.99
CA ILE A 599 -12.73 14.33 6.74
C ILE A 599 -12.81 15.52 5.77
N GLU A 600 -13.74 15.47 4.81
CA GLU A 600 -13.93 16.54 3.81
C GLU A 600 -14.65 17.73 4.44
N LEU A 601 -15.66 17.49 5.28
CA LEU A 601 -16.36 18.55 6.02
C LEU A 601 -15.44 19.31 6.97
N VAL A 602 -14.49 18.61 7.60
CA VAL A 602 -13.48 19.23 8.47
C VAL A 602 -12.48 20.05 7.65
N SER A 603 -12.06 19.53 6.50
CA SER A 603 -11.03 20.17 5.66
C SER A 603 -11.59 21.33 4.83
N CYS A 604 -12.87 21.30 4.49
CA CYS A 604 -13.54 22.30 3.68
C CYS A 604 -14.85 22.75 4.36
N PRO A 605 -14.80 23.78 5.23
CA PRO A 605 -15.97 24.23 5.99
C PRO A 605 -17.14 24.76 5.15
N THR A 606 -16.93 24.99 3.85
CA THR A 606 -17.97 25.42 2.90
C THR A 606 -18.79 24.25 2.36
N LEU A 607 -18.38 23.00 2.58
CA LEU A 607 -19.15 21.82 2.21
C LEU A 607 -20.35 21.64 3.13
N ILE A 608 -21.50 21.35 2.54
CA ILE A 608 -22.74 21.10 3.28
C ILE A 608 -23.02 19.59 3.25
N GLN A 609 -23.24 19.03 4.44
CA GLN A 609 -23.62 17.62 4.60
C GLN A 609 -25.00 17.36 3.98
N ASN A 610 -25.17 16.18 3.39
CA ASN A 610 -26.47 15.74 2.89
C ASN A 610 -27.48 15.55 4.04
N PRO A 611 -28.77 15.87 3.82
CA PRO A 611 -29.79 15.77 4.88
C PRO A 611 -29.88 14.36 5.46
N GLY A 612 -30.12 14.26 6.77
CA GLY A 612 -30.35 12.97 7.46
C GLY A 612 -29.10 12.26 7.99
N TYR A 613 -27.91 12.80 7.70
CA TYR A 613 -26.65 12.40 8.32
C TYR A 613 -26.26 13.40 9.41
N MET A 614 -25.80 12.89 10.56
CA MET A 614 -25.34 13.68 11.71
C MET A 614 -23.85 13.95 11.63
#